data_AF-A0A635HJ46-F1
#
_entry.id   AF-A0A635HJ46-F1
#
_cell.length_a   1.000
_cell.length_b   1.000
_cell.length_c   1.000
_cell.angle_alpha   90.00
_cell.angle_beta   90.00
_cell.angle_gamma   90.00
#
_symmetry.space_group_name_H-M   'P 1'
#
loop_
_entity.id
_entity.type
_entity.pdbx_description
1 polymer ?
#
loop_
_entity_poly.entity_id
_entity_poly.type
_entity_poly.pdbx_seq_one_letter_code
_entity_poly.pdbx_strand_id
1 'polypeptide(L)' 'MKLSPAELKLEKDKVQDNKFNQYVKRITLKNVRGFDEEIVEFKTPVTALIGTNGGGKSTILGAVALAYKNVKPSKFFPKS' A
#
# COMPACT_ATOMS: atom_id res chain seq x y z
N MET A 1 -13.62 -9.35 -14.80
CA MET A 1 -14.72 -8.37 -15.01
C MET A 1 -14.06 -7.04 -15.37
N LYS A 2 -14.39 -6.44 -16.52
CA LYS A 2 -13.88 -5.10 -16.89
C LYS A 2 -14.83 -4.05 -16.32
N LEU A 3 -14.32 -3.11 -15.53
CA LEU A 3 -15.09 -1.93 -15.13
C LEU A 3 -15.26 -1.02 -16.35
N SER A 4 -16.47 -0.50 -16.52
CA SER A 4 -16.74 0.58 -17.46
C SER A 4 -16.03 1.88 -17.01
N PRO A 5 -15.83 2.85 -17.93
CA PRO A 5 -15.26 4.14 -17.56
C PRO A 5 -16.03 4.87 -16.46
N ALA A 6 -17.36 4.73 -16.42
CA ALA A 6 -18.22 5.35 -15.40
C ALA A 6 -18.00 4.73 -14.01
N GLU A 7 -17.91 3.39 -13.94
CA GLU A 7 -17.62 2.69 -12.69
C GLU A 7 -16.21 3.02 -12.17
N LEU A 8 -15.22 3.11 -13.07
CA LEU A 8 -13.85 3.54 -12.70
C LEU A 8 -13.84 4.96 -12.12
N LYS A 9 -14.62 5.88 -12.67
CA LYS A 9 -14.74 7.23 -12.13
C LYS A 9 -15.38 7.19 -10.74
N LEU A 10 -16.46 6.45 -10.57
CA LEU A 10 -17.13 6.33 -9.27
C LEU A 10 -16.19 5.79 -8.18
N GLU A 11 -15.40 4.75 -8.48
CA GLU A 11 -14.42 4.20 -7.53
C GLU A 11 -13.28 5.17 -7.23
N LYS A 12 -12.80 5.93 -8.22
CA LYS A 12 -11.83 7.02 -8.01
C LYS A 12 -12.38 8.08 -7.07
N ASP A 13 -13.60 8.54 -7.30
CA ASP A 13 -14.26 9.58 -6.50
C ASP A 13 -14.44 9.09 -5.05
N LYS A 14 -14.86 7.82 -4.84
CA LYS A 14 -14.96 7.22 -3.49
C LYS A 14 -13.62 7.22 -2.75
N VAL A 15 -12.53 6.85 -3.40
CA VAL A 15 -11.21 6.85 -2.77
C VAL A 15 -10.77 8.27 -2.44
N GLN A 16 -10.95 9.24 -3.35
CA GLN A 16 -10.61 10.64 -3.10
C GLN A 16 -11.37 11.18 -1.89
N ASP A 17 -12.68 10.96 -1.84
CA ASP A 17 -13.59 11.40 -0.77
C ASP A 17 -13.46 10.63 0.55
N ASN A 18 -12.57 9.63 0.65
CA ASN A 18 -12.48 8.69 1.79
C ASN A 18 -13.79 7.91 2.06
N LYS A 19 -14.62 7.70 1.04
CA LYS A 19 -15.85 6.90 1.09
C LYS A 19 -15.64 5.44 0.68
N PHE A 20 -14.43 5.07 0.29
CA PHE A 20 -14.07 3.68 0.04
C PHE A 20 -13.77 2.98 1.37
N ASN A 21 -14.38 1.81 1.61
CA ASN A 21 -14.39 1.14 2.92
C ASN A 21 -13.00 1.10 3.59
N GLN A 22 -11.99 0.58 2.88
CA GLN A 22 -10.61 0.63 3.32
C GLN A 22 -9.68 0.79 2.12
N TYR A 23 -8.86 1.85 2.12
CA TYR A 23 -7.88 2.12 1.07
C TYR A 23 -6.64 2.78 1.68
N VAL A 24 -5.48 2.14 1.54
CA VAL A 24 -4.20 2.73 1.96
C VAL A 24 -3.75 3.71 0.88
N LYS A 25 -3.85 5.02 1.15
CA LYS A 25 -3.40 6.07 0.22
C LYS A 25 -1.89 6.27 0.23
N ARG A 26 -1.26 6.05 1.38
CA ARG A 26 0.15 6.32 1.60
C ARG A 26 0.66 5.52 2.77
N ILE A 27 1.92 5.11 2.70
CA ILE A 27 2.70 4.68 3.86
C ILE A 27 3.97 5.53 3.98
N THR A 28 4.49 5.62 5.19
CA THR A 28 5.81 6.19 5.47
C THR A 28 6.63 5.11 6.16
N LEU A 29 7.75 4.74 5.54
CA LEU A 29 8.69 3.75 6.03
C LEU A 29 9.77 4.50 6.79
N LYS A 30 9.84 4.28 8.11
CA LYS A 30 10.84 4.89 8.98
C LYS A 30 11.69 3.81 9.63
N ASN A 31 13.01 3.88 9.45
CA ASN A 31 13.98 2.97 10.08
C ASN A 31 13.60 1.48 9.96
N VAL A 32 13.24 1.04 8.76
CA VAL A 32 12.75 -0.32 8.50
C VAL A 32 13.55 -0.99 7.40
N ARG A 33 14.36 -1.98 7.79
CA ARG A 33 15.29 -2.69 6.89
C ARG A 33 16.18 -1.67 6.16
N GLY A 34 16.19 -1.65 4.83
CA GLY A 34 16.97 -0.71 4.03
C GLY A 34 16.29 0.65 3.78
N PHE A 35 15.16 0.94 4.43
CA PHE A 35 14.46 2.22 4.30
C PHE A 35 14.70 3.09 5.53
N ASP A 36 15.21 4.30 5.32
CA ASP A 36 15.45 5.30 6.37
C ASP A 36 14.22 6.20 6.54
N GLU A 37 13.90 7.03 5.55
CA GLU A 37 12.66 7.82 5.49
C GLU A 37 12.09 7.85 4.06
N GLU A 38 11.28 6.84 3.73
CA GLU A 38 10.67 6.75 2.40
C GLU A 38 9.14 6.85 2.44
N ILE A 39 8.59 7.59 1.48
CA ILE A 39 7.14 7.76 1.33
C ILE A 39 6.69 7.04 0.07
N VAL A 40 5.73 6.13 0.21
CA VAL A 40 5.10 5.43 -0.92
C VAL A 40 3.62 5.80 -0.98
N GLU A 41 3.21 6.39 -2.09
CA GLU A 41 1.82 6.73 -2.39
C GLU A 41 1.16 5.70 -3.30
N PHE A 42 -0.07 5.33 -2.98
CA PHE A 42 -0.89 4.43 -3.78
C PHE A 42 -2.02 5.23 -4.43
N LYS A 43 -2.06 5.14 -5.76
CA LYS A 43 -3.01 5.84 -6.62
C LYS A 43 -4.02 4.85 -7.20
N THR A 44 -5.26 5.29 -7.26
CA THR A 44 -6.35 4.60 -7.92
C THR A 44 -6.33 4.90 -9.44
N PRO A 45 -6.72 3.94 -10.30
CA PRO A 45 -7.29 2.64 -9.94
C PRO A 45 -6.23 1.54 -9.76
N VAL A 46 -5.03 1.75 -10.30
CA VAL A 46 -3.93 0.77 -10.29
C VAL A 46 -2.63 1.47 -9.94
N THR A 47 -1.88 0.89 -9.01
CA THR A 47 -0.50 1.24 -8.71
C THR A 47 0.36 0.00 -8.92
N ALA A 48 1.42 0.13 -9.73
CA ALA A 48 2.38 -0.94 -9.94
C ALA A 48 3.62 -0.71 -9.06
N LEU A 49 3.99 -1.72 -8.27
CA LEU A 49 5.24 -1.73 -7.51
C LEU A 49 6.27 -2.60 -8.23
N ILE A 50 7.30 -1.99 -8.78
CA ILE A 50 8.30 -2.62 -9.64
C ILE A 50 9.70 -2.41 -9.05
N GLY A 51 10.60 -3.37 -9.25
CA GLY A 51 11.97 -3.29 -8.77
C GLY A 51 12.68 -4.65 -8.81
N THR A 52 13.99 -4.68 -8.61
CA THR A 52 14.78 -5.91 -8.59
C THR A 52 14.47 -6.79 -7.38
N ASN A 53 14.88 -8.06 -7.43
CA ASN A 53 14.82 -8.94 -6.25
C ASN A 53 15.71 -8.38 -5.15
N GLY A 54 15.22 -8.38 -3.91
CA GLY A 54 15.90 -7.72 -2.79
C GLY A 54 15.66 -6.21 -2.68
N GLY A 55 15.09 -5.54 -3.69
CA GLY A 55 14.82 -4.10 -3.70
C GLY A 55 13.71 -3.61 -2.76
N GLY A 56 13.31 -4.39 -1.75
CA GLY A 56 12.38 -3.93 -0.71
C GLY A 56 10.89 -3.99 -1.04
N LYS A 57 10.46 -4.53 -2.19
CA LYS A 57 9.03 -4.65 -2.55
C LYS A 57 8.18 -5.34 -1.48
N SER A 58 8.65 -6.48 -0.96
CA SER A 58 7.95 -7.21 0.12
C SER A 58 7.94 -6.45 1.44
N THR A 59 8.92 -5.58 1.68
CA THR A 59 8.96 -4.69 2.85
C THR A 59 7.84 -3.64 2.77
N ILE A 60 7.66 -3.02 1.60
CA ILE A 60 6.57 -2.07 1.33
C ILE A 60 5.21 -2.76 1.53
N LEU A 61 4.99 -3.93 0.92
CA LEU A 61 3.73 -4.67 1.06
C LEU A 61 3.47 -5.13 2.50
N GLY A 62 4.52 -5.56 3.22
CA GLY A 62 4.42 -5.91 4.64
C GLY A 62 3.98 -4.71 5.49
N ALA A 63 4.55 -3.53 5.25
CA ALA A 63 4.16 -2.30 5.94
C ALA A 63 2.70 -1.88 5.63
N VAL A 64 2.26 -2.01 4.37
CA VAL A 64 0.84 -1.79 3.99
C VAL A 64 -0.08 -2.73 4.78
N ALA A 65 0.29 -4.00 4.92
CA ALA A 65 -0.53 -4.96 5.68
C ALA A 65 -0.69 -4.55 7.16
N LEU A 66 0.32 -3.95 7.77
CA LEU A 66 0.23 -3.46 9.15
C LEU A 66 -0.71 -2.26 9.32
N ALA A 67 -0.94 -1.46 8.27
CA ALA A 67 -1.84 -0.30 8.33
C ALA A 67 -3.29 -0.69 8.66
N TYR A 68 -3.69 -1.93 8.39
CA TYR A 68 -5.02 -2.47 8.70
C TYR A 68 -5.20 -2.91 10.16
N LYS A 69 -4.14 -2.86 10.99
CA LYS A 69 -4.12 -3.13 12.45
C LYS A 69 -4.60 -4.51 12.91
N ASN A 70 -5.00 -5.40 12.02
CA ASN A 70 -5.33 -6.80 12.29
C ASN A 70 -4.17 -7.76 12.01
N VAL A 71 -3.05 -7.25 11.50
CA VAL A 71 -1.83 -8.02 11.21
C VAL A 71 -0.77 -7.72 12.25
N LYS A 72 -0.25 -8.76 12.90
CA LYS A 72 0.88 -8.64 13.84
C LYS A 72 2.18 -8.29 13.07
N PRO A 73 2.98 -7.30 13.54
CA PRO A 73 4.26 -6.95 12.92
C PRO A 73 5.20 -8.14 12.69
N SER A 74 5.26 -9.08 13.64
CA SER A 74 6.13 -10.26 13.58
C SER A 74 5.90 -11.15 12.37
N LYS A 75 4.74 -11.07 11.70
CA LYS A 75 4.45 -11.82 10.48
C LYS A 75 5.30 -11.37 9.28
N PHE A 76 5.62 -10.08 9.21
CA PHE A 76 6.40 -9.48 8.12
C PHE A 76 7.76 -8.96 8.58
N PHE A 77 7.90 -8.67 9.87
CA PHE A 77 9.08 -8.11 10.51
C PHE A 77 9.41 -8.94 11.76
N PRO A 78 9.81 -10.22 11.61
CA PRO A 78 10.26 -11.02 12.73
C PRO A 78 11.53 -10.40 13.33
N LYS A 79 11.65 -10.47 14.66
CA LYS A 79 12.94 -10.19 15.31
C LYS A 79 13.91 -11.31 14.94
N SER A 80 15.14 -10.93 14.59
CA SER A 80 16.27 -11.87 14.49
C SER A 80 16.66 -12.37 15.86
#